data_AF-A0A0L8VHW8-F1
#
_entry.id   AF-A0A0L8VHW8-F1
#
_cell.length_a   1.000
_cell.length_b   1.000
_cell.length_c   1.000
_cell.angle_alpha   90.00
_cell.angle_beta   90.00
_cell.angle_gamma   90.00
#
_symmetry.space_group_name_H-M   'P 1'
#
loop_
_entity.id
_entity.type
_entity.pdbx_description
1 polymer ?
#
loop_
_entity_poly.entity_id
_entity_poly.type
_entity_poly.pdbx_seq_one_letter_code
_entity_poly.pdbx_strand_id
1 'polypeptide(L)'
;MDRLESLFNSGRLTQKLIDNTWRIYPESRSFQNKKDAEEHLTKKRPRFDELVNFPYDFDLYTNALLYLGPVHLWLWPYGVPTGDGNNFPKNGISKYEANSSLEDHILSLPWPPDGGKTNTVFNHGSSTIEMRNESGEQLIRTRLPQNGRHASREKWYNDWGESLDDFGVDVDME
;
A
#
# COMPACT_ATOMS: atom_id res chain seq x y z
N MET A 1 -5.92 -4.65 6.82
CA MET A 1 -4.73 -4.82 7.67
C MET A 1 -4.20 -6.24 7.58
N ASP A 2 -5.09 -7.23 7.53
CA ASP A 2 -4.78 -8.66 7.49
C ASP A 2 -3.73 -9.07 6.43
N ARG A 3 -3.72 -8.44 5.25
CA ARG A 3 -2.71 -8.66 4.22
C ARG A 3 -1.31 -8.19 4.64
N LEU A 4 -1.18 -6.99 5.20
CA LEU A 4 0.12 -6.48 5.65
C LEU A 4 0.61 -7.26 6.85
N GLU A 5 -0.30 -7.64 7.76
CA GLU A 5 0.00 -8.50 8.89
C GLU A 5 0.44 -9.91 8.44
N SER A 6 -0.21 -10.51 7.44
CA SER A 6 0.21 -11.82 6.91
C SER A 6 1.58 -11.76 6.22
N LEU A 7 1.85 -10.68 5.47
CA LEU A 7 3.17 -10.42 4.87
C LEU A 7 4.25 -10.15 5.93
N PHE A 8 3.88 -9.49 7.02
CA PHE A 8 4.78 -9.28 8.15
C PHE A 8 5.10 -10.59 8.86
N ASN A 9 4.08 -11.41 9.12
CA ASN A 9 4.24 -12.73 9.75
C ASN A 9 5.08 -13.70 8.90
N SER A 10 4.99 -13.61 7.57
CA SER A 10 5.84 -14.38 6.65
C SER A 10 7.27 -13.82 6.49
N GLY A 11 7.56 -12.64 7.07
CA GLY A 11 8.87 -11.98 6.97
C GLY A 11 9.16 -11.36 5.60
N ARG A 12 8.21 -11.41 4.66
CA ARG A 12 8.37 -10.87 3.29
C ARG A 12 8.12 -9.36 3.24
N LEU A 13 7.37 -8.80 4.19
CA LEU A 13 7.00 -7.39 4.19
C LEU A 13 8.21 -6.45 4.23
N THR A 14 9.18 -6.70 5.10
CA THR A 14 10.37 -5.85 5.24
C THR A 14 11.16 -5.76 3.94
N GLN A 15 11.35 -6.89 3.25
CA GLN A 15 12.00 -6.94 1.95
C GLN A 15 11.22 -6.13 0.90
N LYS A 16 9.90 -6.33 0.82
CA LYS A 16 9.05 -5.59 -0.14
C LYS A 16 9.07 -4.08 0.12
N LEU A 17 9.04 -3.65 1.38
CA LEU A 17 9.10 -2.24 1.76
C LEU A 17 10.44 -1.60 1.37
N ILE A 18 11.55 -2.27 1.63
CA ILE A 18 12.89 -1.80 1.26
C ILE A 18 13.05 -1.73 -0.27
N ASP A 19 12.55 -2.73 -1.01
CA ASP A 19 12.56 -2.68 -2.46
C ASP A 19 11.71 -1.53 -3.00
N ASN A 20 10.56 -1.27 -2.39
CA ASN A 20 9.68 -0.16 -2.75
C ASN A 20 10.29 1.21 -2.45
N THR A 21 10.99 1.39 -1.31
CA THR A 21 11.68 2.66 -1.02
C THR A 21 12.74 2.96 -2.06
N TRP A 22 13.52 1.97 -2.49
CA TRP A 22 14.52 2.16 -3.55
C TRP A 22 13.91 2.45 -4.91
N ARG A 23 12.71 1.93 -5.20
CA ARG A 23 11.99 2.21 -6.45
C ARG A 23 11.42 3.63 -6.50
N ILE A 24 10.84 4.09 -5.40
CA ILE A 24 10.15 5.39 -5.33
C ILE A 24 11.13 6.52 -5.05
N TYR A 25 12.10 6.29 -4.15
CA TYR A 25 13.10 7.25 -3.71
C TYR A 25 14.51 6.72 -3.99
N PRO A 26 15.00 6.77 -5.24
CA PRO A 26 16.32 6.24 -5.59
C PRO A 26 17.46 6.96 -4.86
N GLU A 27 17.26 8.21 -4.45
CA GLU A 27 18.21 9.03 -3.70
C GLU A 27 18.46 8.50 -2.27
N SER A 28 17.49 7.78 -1.70
CA SER A 28 17.62 7.15 -0.38
C SER A 28 18.62 5.99 -0.36
N ARG A 29 19.12 5.55 -1.53
CA ARG A 29 20.01 4.39 -1.69
C ARG A 29 21.48 4.72 -1.36
N SER A 30 21.71 5.31 -0.19
CA SER A 30 23.04 5.58 0.36
C SER A 30 23.72 4.30 0.88
N PHE A 31 25.04 4.31 0.99
CA PHE A 31 25.82 3.19 1.54
C PHE A 31 25.40 2.85 2.98
N GLN A 32 25.12 3.86 3.79
CA GLN A 32 24.65 3.69 5.17
C GLN A 32 23.29 3.00 5.20
N ASN A 33 22.32 3.49 4.42
CA ASN A 33 20.98 2.92 4.34
C ASN A 33 20.97 1.48 3.81
N LYS A 34 21.91 1.09 2.93
CA LYS A 34 22.05 -0.31 2.51
C LYS A 34 22.52 -1.22 3.65
N LYS A 35 23.49 -0.77 4.44
CA LYS A 35 23.98 -1.51 5.60
C LYS A 35 22.89 -1.66 6.66
N ASP A 36 22.14 -0.60 6.90
CA ASP A 36 21.01 -0.60 7.84
C ASP A 36 19.91 -1.55 7.34
N ALA A 37 19.60 -1.54 6.04
CA ALA A 37 18.66 -2.50 5.42
C ALA A 37 19.09 -3.96 5.63
N GLU A 38 20.37 -4.29 5.41
CA GLU A 38 20.90 -5.64 5.64
C GLU A 38 20.83 -6.04 7.13
N GLU A 39 21.05 -5.10 8.05
CA GLU A 39 20.90 -5.33 9.48
C GLU A 39 19.43 -5.58 9.87
N HIS A 40 18.49 -4.81 9.30
CA HIS A 40 17.06 -5.03 9.48
C HIS A 40 16.57 -6.36 8.93
N LEU A 41 17.18 -6.88 7.86
CA LEU A 41 16.83 -8.19 7.31
C LEU A 41 17.40 -9.35 8.14
N THR A 42 18.54 -9.17 8.82
CA THR A 42 19.29 -10.27 9.44
C THR A 42 19.14 -10.36 10.96
N LYS A 43 19.03 -9.24 11.67
CA LYS A 43 19.18 -9.22 13.15
C LYS A 43 17.96 -8.76 13.91
N LYS A 44 17.17 -7.82 13.38
CA LYS A 44 16.08 -7.17 14.11
C LYS A 44 14.77 -7.46 13.38
N ARG A 45 13.82 -8.11 14.06
CA ARG A 45 12.41 -8.12 13.61
C ARG A 45 11.75 -6.86 14.19
N PRO A 46 11.62 -5.75 13.43
CA PRO A 46 10.91 -4.56 13.90
C PRO A 46 9.46 -4.90 14.23
N ARG A 47 8.83 -4.11 15.11
CA ARG A 47 7.40 -4.28 15.40
C ARG A 47 6.58 -3.85 14.18
N PHE A 48 5.38 -4.39 14.03
CA PHE A 48 4.52 -4.04 12.89
C PHE A 48 4.25 -2.52 12.80
N ASP A 49 4.00 -1.89 13.96
CA ASP A 49 3.72 -0.45 14.06
C ASP A 49 4.94 0.43 13.71
N GLU A 50 6.16 -0.12 13.78
CA GLU A 50 7.40 0.58 13.39
C GLU A 50 7.64 0.53 11.87
N LEU A 51 6.94 -0.36 11.16
CA LEU A 51 7.09 -0.58 9.71
C LEU A 51 5.95 0.01 8.90
N VAL A 52 4.75 -0.02 9.46
CA VAL A 52 3.52 0.34 8.77
C VAL A 52 2.83 1.43 9.58
N ASN A 53 2.76 2.62 9.00
CA ASN A 53 2.01 3.73 9.55
C ASN A 53 0.95 4.19 8.54
N PHE A 54 -0.27 4.41 9.03
CA PHE A 54 -1.34 4.94 8.20
C PHE A 54 -1.20 6.47 8.10
N PRO A 55 -1.05 7.05 6.88
CA PRO A 55 -0.70 8.48 6.73
C PRO A 55 -1.73 9.46 7.31
N TYR A 56 -2.97 9.01 7.48
CA TYR A 56 -4.08 9.83 7.97
C TYR A 56 -4.45 9.52 9.42
N ASP A 57 -3.64 8.72 10.11
CA ASP A 57 -3.81 8.51 11.54
C ASP A 57 -3.05 9.60 12.31
N PHE A 58 -3.80 10.39 13.05
CA PHE A 58 -3.32 11.42 13.97
C PHE A 58 -3.66 10.97 15.40
N ASP A 59 -4.54 11.72 16.06
CA ASP A 59 -5.12 11.37 17.35
C ASP A 59 -6.64 11.26 17.19
N LEU A 60 -7.29 10.49 18.06
CA LEU A 60 -8.75 10.38 18.12
C LEU A 60 -9.44 11.75 18.11
N TYR A 61 -8.87 12.73 18.83
CA TYR A 61 -9.45 14.07 18.93
C TYR A 61 -9.27 14.89 17.66
N THR A 62 -8.10 14.86 17.04
CA THR A 62 -7.82 15.61 15.79
C THR A 62 -8.57 15.02 14.62
N ASN A 63 -8.67 13.69 14.53
CA ASN A 63 -9.47 12.99 13.54
C ASN A 63 -10.97 13.30 13.71
N ALA A 64 -11.48 13.31 14.95
CA ALA A 64 -12.87 13.67 15.22
C ALA A 64 -13.18 15.12 14.82
N LEU A 65 -12.28 16.07 15.12
CA LEU A 65 -12.42 17.45 14.68
C LEU A 65 -12.37 17.61 13.16
N LEU A 66 -11.51 16.86 12.47
CA LEU A 66 -11.41 16.91 11.01
C LEU A 66 -12.70 16.41 10.33
N TYR A 67 -13.30 15.36 10.89
CA TYR A 67 -14.47 14.70 10.33
C TYR A 67 -15.80 15.37 10.71
N LEU A 68 -15.97 15.72 11.99
CA LEU A 68 -17.22 16.28 12.54
C LEU A 68 -17.20 17.81 12.59
N GLY A 69 -16.05 18.44 12.34
CA GLY A 69 -15.87 19.88 12.51
C GLY A 69 -15.74 20.30 13.98
N PRO A 70 -15.95 21.59 14.29
CA PRO A 70 -15.87 22.11 15.65
C PRO A 70 -16.80 21.37 16.62
N VAL A 71 -16.32 21.11 17.85
CA VAL A 71 -17.04 20.31 18.87
C VAL A 71 -18.48 20.79 19.12
N HIS A 72 -18.72 22.09 19.04
CA HIS A 72 -20.05 22.68 19.27
C HIS A 72 -21.06 22.40 18.14
N LEU A 73 -20.61 21.91 16.98
CA LEU A 73 -21.44 21.56 15.83
C LEU A 73 -21.70 20.06 15.72
N TRP A 74 -21.15 19.22 16.60
CA TRP A 74 -21.27 17.76 16.48
C TRP A 74 -22.70 17.23 16.61
N LEU A 75 -23.55 17.90 17.40
CA LEU A 75 -24.97 17.55 17.55
C LEU A 75 -25.87 18.28 16.54
N TRP A 76 -25.27 19.12 15.68
CA TRP A 76 -26.01 19.90 14.71
C TRP A 76 -26.07 19.17 13.37
N PRO A 77 -27.27 18.86 12.84
CA PRO A 77 -27.40 18.04 11.62
C PRO A 77 -26.90 18.75 10.36
N TYR A 78 -26.65 20.06 10.42
CA TYR A 78 -26.06 20.84 9.33
C TYR A 78 -24.58 21.20 9.60
N GLY A 79 -23.93 20.49 10.53
CA GLY A 79 -22.49 20.61 10.74
C GLY A 79 -21.74 20.17 9.48
N VAL A 80 -20.68 20.91 9.13
CA VAL A 80 -19.84 20.63 7.95
C VAL A 80 -18.39 20.50 8.40
N PRO A 81 -17.63 19.52 7.89
CA PRO A 81 -16.20 19.43 8.14
C PRO A 81 -15.46 20.66 7.61
N THR A 82 -14.31 20.97 8.19
CA THR A 82 -13.52 22.16 7.83
C THR A 82 -12.69 21.98 6.55
N GLY A 83 -12.63 20.78 5.98
CA GLY A 83 -11.77 20.45 4.83
C GLY A 83 -12.48 20.55 3.49
N ASP A 84 -11.69 20.74 2.43
CA ASP A 84 -12.16 20.86 1.04
C ASP A 84 -12.55 19.51 0.40
N GLY A 85 -12.43 18.40 1.14
CA GLY A 85 -12.69 17.03 0.66
C GLY A 85 -11.67 16.48 -0.35
N ASN A 86 -10.85 17.34 -0.96
CA ASN A 86 -9.82 16.94 -1.93
C ASN A 86 -8.43 16.77 -1.32
N ASN A 87 -8.13 17.54 -0.27
CA ASN A 87 -6.84 17.52 0.40
C ASN A 87 -7.04 17.15 1.86
N PHE A 88 -6.40 16.06 2.28
CA PHE A 88 -6.40 15.61 3.66
C PHE A 88 -5.03 15.86 4.27
N PRO A 89 -4.96 16.43 5.48
CA PRO A 89 -3.69 16.57 6.17
C PRO A 89 -3.11 15.19 6.40
N LYS A 90 -1.79 15.06 6.23
CA LYS A 90 -1.05 13.82 6.52
C LYS A 90 -0.23 13.98 7.79
N ASN A 91 -0.01 12.89 8.51
CA ASN A 91 0.83 12.87 9.70
C ASN A 91 2.27 13.27 9.39
N GLY A 92 3.02 13.72 10.41
CA GLY A 92 4.41 14.16 10.23
C GLY A 92 5.33 13.05 9.74
N ILE A 93 5.07 11.82 10.16
CA ILE A 93 5.88 10.63 9.90
C ILE A 93 5.79 10.18 8.43
N SER A 94 4.66 10.43 7.75
CA SER A 94 4.49 10.10 6.33
C SER A 94 5.13 11.11 5.37
N LYS A 95 5.75 12.19 5.88
CA LYS A 95 6.44 13.17 5.05
C LYS A 95 7.86 12.69 4.76
N TYR A 96 8.21 12.64 3.48
CA TYR A 96 9.56 12.28 3.06
C TYR A 96 10.56 13.39 3.40
N GLU A 97 11.63 13.02 4.10
CA GLU A 97 12.77 13.88 4.38
C GLU A 97 14.05 13.22 3.85
N ALA A 98 14.76 13.86 2.92
CA ALA A 98 15.91 13.24 2.25
C ALA A 98 17.09 12.88 3.19
N ASN A 99 17.18 13.54 4.34
CA ASN A 99 18.28 13.38 5.30
C ASN A 99 17.94 12.46 6.49
N SER A 100 16.77 11.81 6.48
CA SER A 100 16.31 10.96 7.59
C SER A 100 16.80 9.51 7.49
N SER A 101 16.48 8.72 8.53
CA SER A 101 16.84 7.30 8.63
C SER A 101 16.10 6.46 7.57
N LEU A 102 16.62 5.27 7.27
CA LEU A 102 15.93 4.29 6.41
C LEU A 102 14.51 3.97 6.95
N GLU A 103 14.35 3.87 8.28
CA GLU A 103 13.04 3.63 8.91
C GLU A 103 12.03 4.73 8.54
N ASP A 104 12.44 6.00 8.60
CA ASP A 104 11.60 7.14 8.21
C ASP A 104 11.31 7.15 6.69
N HIS A 105 12.27 6.72 5.87
CA HIS A 105 12.04 6.53 4.43
C HIS A 105 11.02 5.44 4.13
N ILE A 106 11.00 4.36 4.92
CA ILE A 106 9.98 3.30 4.82
C ILE A 106 8.61 3.83 5.24
N LEU A 107 8.55 4.60 6.33
CA LEU A 107 7.29 5.13 6.85
C LEU A 107 6.68 6.27 6.00
N SER A 108 7.51 6.91 5.17
CA SER A 108 7.08 7.93 4.19
C SER A 108 6.66 7.35 2.84
N LEU A 109 6.61 6.03 2.68
CA LEU A 109 6.08 5.39 1.49
C LEU A 109 4.61 5.81 1.23
N PRO A 110 4.22 6.00 -0.03
CA PRO A 110 2.82 6.25 -0.36
C PRO A 110 1.96 5.05 0.03
N TRP A 111 0.75 5.31 0.50
CA TRP A 111 -0.19 4.24 0.87
C TRP A 111 -0.89 3.69 -0.38
N PRO A 112 -1.01 2.36 -0.54
CA PRO A 112 -0.49 1.31 0.33
C PRO A 112 1.04 1.15 0.22
N PRO A 113 1.76 0.88 1.34
CA PRO A 113 3.22 0.91 1.37
C PRO A 113 3.86 -0.29 0.63
N ASP A 114 3.11 -1.38 0.48
CA ASP A 114 3.48 -2.52 -0.38
C ASP A 114 3.37 -2.18 -1.88
N GLY A 115 2.97 -0.95 -2.23
CA GLY A 115 2.84 -0.46 -3.60
C GLY A 115 1.60 -0.97 -4.33
N GLY A 116 1.04 -2.12 -3.90
CA GLY A 116 -0.07 -2.79 -4.57
C GLY A 116 0.34 -3.25 -5.97
N LYS A 117 0.36 -4.55 -6.24
CA LYS A 117 0.63 -5.04 -7.59
C LYS A 117 -0.61 -4.84 -8.48
N THR A 118 -0.90 -3.60 -8.88
CA THR A 118 -1.52 -3.40 -10.21
C THR A 118 -0.42 -3.50 -11.25
N ASN A 119 0.30 -4.62 -11.28
CA ASN A 119 0.98 -5.01 -12.49
C ASN A 119 -0.15 -5.35 -13.46
N THR A 120 -0.70 -4.32 -14.11
CA THR A 120 -1.27 -4.49 -15.42
C THR A 120 -0.13 -5.06 -16.24
N VAL A 121 -0.09 -6.39 -16.32
CA VAL A 121 0.82 -7.08 -17.22
C VAL A 121 0.40 -6.59 -18.59
N PHE A 122 1.00 -5.51 -19.08
CA PHE A 122 0.80 -5.09 -20.45
C PHE A 122 1.56 -6.08 -21.31
N ASN A 123 0.97 -7.25 -21.51
CA ASN A 123 1.34 -8.11 -22.62
C ASN A 123 0.97 -7.34 -23.88
N HIS A 124 1.97 -6.78 -24.53
CA HIS A 124 1.91 -6.08 -25.82
C HIS A 124 1.34 -6.94 -26.99
N GLY A 125 0.74 -8.11 -26.72
CA GLY A 125 0.27 -9.05 -27.73
C GLY A 125 -1.24 -9.12 -27.95
N SER A 126 -2.10 -8.70 -27.00
CA SER A 126 -3.57 -8.81 -27.16
C SER A 126 -4.30 -8.19 -25.95
N SER A 127 -4.37 -6.86 -25.85
CA SER A 127 -5.21 -6.22 -24.84
C SER A 127 -6.67 -6.24 -25.30
N THR A 128 -7.41 -7.29 -24.97
CA THR A 128 -8.88 -7.27 -25.10
C THR A 128 -9.42 -6.40 -23.96
N ILE A 129 -9.76 -5.15 -24.28
CA ILE A 129 -10.41 -4.22 -23.36
C ILE A 129 -11.85 -4.69 -23.19
N GLU A 130 -12.22 -5.13 -21.99
CA GLU A 130 -13.61 -5.44 -21.66
C GLU A 130 -14.27 -4.18 -21.10
N MET A 131 -15.31 -3.69 -21.79
CA MET A 131 -16.15 -2.62 -21.29
C MET A 131 -17.40 -3.26 -20.70
N ARG A 132 -17.50 -3.25 -19.36
CA ARG A 132 -18.70 -3.70 -18.66
C ARG A 132 -19.45 -2.49 -18.16
N ASN A 133 -20.70 -2.35 -18.59
CA ASN A 133 -21.62 -1.34 -18.09
C ASN A 133 -22.55 -2.01 -17.09
N GLU A 134 -22.35 -1.75 -15.80
CA GLU A 134 -23.29 -2.12 -14.74
C GLU A 134 -23.72 -0.87 -14.00
N SER A 135 -25.00 -0.77 -13.65
CA SER A 135 -25.54 0.31 -12.80
C SER A 135 -25.21 1.76 -13.24
N GLY A 136 -24.96 1.99 -14.53
CA GLY A 136 -24.68 3.33 -15.08
C GLY A 136 -23.21 3.77 -14.99
N GLU A 137 -22.31 2.92 -14.49
CA GLU A 137 -20.87 3.11 -14.55
C GLU A 137 -20.26 2.30 -15.70
N GLN A 138 -19.38 2.94 -16.48
CA GLN A 138 -18.61 2.28 -17.54
C GLN A 138 -17.26 1.89 -17.00
N LEU A 139 -17.07 0.59 -16.78
CA LEU A 139 -15.84 0.06 -16.23
C LEU A 139 -14.97 -0.51 -17.35
N ILE A 140 -13.85 0.16 -17.60
CA ILE A 140 -12.86 -0.24 -18.61
C ILE A 140 -11.80 -1.09 -17.91
N ARG A 141 -11.74 -2.39 -18.23
CA ARG A 141 -10.74 -3.30 -17.66
C ARG A 141 -9.83 -3.85 -18.75
N THR A 142 -8.53 -3.84 -18.51
CA THR A 142 -7.54 -4.60 -19.28
C THR A 142 -7.43 -6.00 -18.66
N ARG A 143 -8.03 -7.02 -19.28
CA ARG A 143 -7.86 -8.40 -18.81
C ARG A 143 -6.58 -9.02 -19.39
N LEU A 144 -5.86 -9.76 -18.54
CA LEU A 144 -5.13 -10.96 -18.96
C LEU A 144 -6.00 -12.17 -18.63
N PRO A 145 -6.50 -12.93 -19.62
CA PRO A 145 -7.23 -14.15 -19.34
C PRO A 145 -6.23 -15.29 -19.17
N GLN A 146 -5.96 -15.71 -17.92
CA GLN A 146 -5.66 -17.12 -17.65
C GLN A 146 -6.52 -17.63 -16.49
N ASN A 147 -7.83 -17.44 -16.61
CA ASN A 147 -8.79 -18.12 -15.75
C ASN A 147 -9.17 -19.48 -16.38
N GLY A 148 -8.18 -20.35 -16.53
CA GLY A 148 -8.40 -21.75 -16.90
C GLY A 148 -8.46 -22.60 -15.64
N ARG A 149 -9.32 -23.63 -15.60
CA ARG A 149 -9.40 -24.63 -14.51
C ARG A 149 -8.07 -25.36 -14.19
N HIS A 150 -6.98 -25.05 -14.91
CA HIS A 150 -5.63 -25.58 -14.78
C HIS A 150 -4.55 -24.47 -14.76
N ALA A 151 -4.87 -23.25 -14.33
CA ALA A 151 -3.84 -22.24 -14.11
C ALA A 151 -2.91 -22.70 -12.97
N SER A 152 -1.59 -22.70 -13.21
CA SER A 152 -0.61 -22.93 -12.16
C SER A 152 -0.74 -21.85 -11.09
N ARG A 153 -0.37 -22.16 -9.84
CA ARG A 153 -0.46 -21.22 -8.70
C ARG A 153 0.23 -19.88 -9.01
N GLU A 154 1.34 -19.92 -9.75
CA GLU A 154 2.11 -18.76 -10.22
C GLU A 154 1.37 -17.86 -11.22
N LYS A 155 0.41 -18.42 -11.98
CA LYS A 155 -0.30 -17.72 -13.06
C LYS A 155 -1.72 -17.32 -12.68
N TRP A 156 -2.13 -17.61 -11.44
CA TRP A 156 -3.45 -17.23 -10.97
C TRP A 156 -3.47 -15.75 -10.58
N TYR A 157 -4.48 -15.05 -11.09
CA TYR A 157 -4.78 -13.66 -10.75
C TYR A 157 -6.30 -13.49 -10.54
N ASN A 158 -6.70 -12.62 -9.62
CA ASN A 158 -8.10 -12.26 -9.44
C ASN A 158 -8.56 -11.18 -10.45
N ASP A 159 -9.85 -10.83 -10.42
CA ASP A 159 -10.45 -9.80 -11.29
C ASP A 159 -9.86 -8.38 -11.06
N TRP A 160 -9.11 -8.17 -9.99
CA TRP A 160 -8.40 -6.94 -9.65
C TRP A 160 -6.89 -7.01 -9.98
N GLY A 161 -6.41 -8.11 -10.57
CA GLY A 161 -5.00 -8.28 -10.96
C GLY A 161 -4.07 -8.73 -9.83
N GLU A 162 -4.60 -9.11 -8.67
CA GLU A 162 -3.82 -9.61 -7.53
C GLU A 162 -3.51 -11.10 -7.69
N SER A 163 -2.30 -11.49 -7.32
CA SER A 163 -1.80 -12.86 -7.37
C SER A 163 -2.05 -13.62 -6.06
N LEU A 164 -1.87 -14.95 -6.04
CA LEU A 164 -1.97 -15.74 -4.81
C LEU A 164 -0.96 -15.30 -3.72
N ASP A 165 0.23 -14.82 -4.12
CA ASP A 165 1.23 -14.25 -3.18
C ASP A 165 0.68 -13.03 -2.42
N ASP A 166 -0.22 -12.25 -3.03
CA ASP A 166 -0.83 -11.08 -2.38
C ASP A 166 -1.80 -11.48 -1.26
N PHE A 167 -2.24 -12.74 -1.24
CA PHE A 167 -3.05 -13.33 -0.17
C PHE A 167 -2.21 -14.10 0.85
N GLY A 168 -0.87 -14.01 0.77
CA GLY A 168 0.05 -14.73 1.65
C GLY A 168 0.10 -16.24 1.35
N VAL A 169 -0.40 -16.67 0.21
CA VAL A 169 -0.27 -18.05 -0.24
C VAL A 169 1.12 -18.24 -0.80
N ASP A 170 1.86 -19.23 -0.29
CA ASP A 170 3.16 -19.56 -0.84
C ASP A 170 2.99 -20.20 -2.23
N VAL A 171 3.57 -19.54 -3.23
CA VAL A 171 3.43 -19.91 -4.64
C VAL A 171 4.56 -20.84 -5.08
N ASP A 172 5.71 -20.76 -4.40
CA ASP A 172 6.95 -21.48 -4.73
C ASP A 172 7.03 -22.88 -4.08
N MET A 173 6.03 -23.24 -3.26
CA MET A 173 5.99 -24.53 -2.57
C MET A 173 5.31 -25.58 -3.46
N GLU A 174 6.14 -26.36 -4.17
CA GLU A 174 5.78 -27.59 -4.90
C GLU A 174 6.56 -28.80 -4.36
#